data_AF-A0A557S7M1-F1
#
_entry.id   AF-A0A557S7M1-F1
#
_cell.length_a   1.000
_cell.length_b   1.000
_cell.length_c   1.000
_cell.angle_alpha   90.00
_cell.angle_beta   90.00
_cell.angle_gamma   90.00
#
_symmetry.space_group_name_H-M   'P 1'
#
loop_
_entity.id
_entity.type
_entity.pdbx_description
1 polymer ?
#
loop_
_entity_poly.entity_id
_entity_poly.type
_entity_poly.pdbx_seq_one_letter_code
_entity_poly.pdbx_strand_id
1 'polypeptide(L)'
;MKNRVLWFLCLLLLALNVWPAIPAKSIYNPSPEEGDLVLPMPNGAELVLRPIRVPGKGFWGDRERVVQLGDATGGAFEGVQQSMVAGSFEEPGNQRWVIWLAKYELTKGQFVAVMGAEALAAASGNPVDMKYAELTGRNLKQAQAMPLSWIDYQAVEDFLRAYNHWLFDPEHPERRTELPTIDGVPGFIRLAAEDEWEYAARGGMAALKDGTFSDRLPFSPRQLNEYAWHLGNAKNKPRPIGLRKANQLGLHDLYGNVHEMTAGLFRPEIWQGKPGGVPVRGASVSSPVGDVRSSYRTEFDTYAWNAETKEMGLRRTFNIGARLALGSNVVVSSSTRNRLENEYAEYRKTLRRETPVGRTLDNLVSQASSQLDTVDSVLKRLLDRYPDAQDQVASIQSYVDTARGQLVQAQRDNARSLLQDASRNGTNLSVLISKRVTLDRAMETASRLLSKSTRYQAQVDAVQKTLDENSSAANEQYKAYLDKVLLIGEYQQEFREHAFKVMREKKLSSRESRVLELAEQHVQHYSENRAEDKPGWLAQFNNIFKAFTE
;
A
#
# COMPACT_ATOMS: atom_id res chain seq x y z
N MET A 1 -62.97 -46.40 -19.37
CA MET A 1 -62.17 -47.14 -18.38
C MET A 1 -60.86 -47.60 -19.01
N LYS A 2 -59.73 -46.99 -18.64
CA LYS A 2 -58.39 -47.61 -18.56
C LYS A 2 -57.38 -46.54 -18.13
N ASN A 3 -57.03 -46.56 -16.85
CA ASN A 3 -55.92 -45.81 -16.26
C ASN A 3 -54.61 -46.55 -16.54
N ARG A 4 -53.57 -45.84 -16.96
CA ARG A 4 -52.17 -46.21 -16.71
C ARG A 4 -51.43 -44.99 -16.19
N VAL A 5 -50.98 -45.12 -14.95
CA VAL A 5 -50.21 -44.15 -14.17
C VAL A 5 -48.76 -44.21 -14.64
N LEU A 6 -48.18 -43.06 -14.98
CA LEU A 6 -46.75 -42.87 -15.24
C LEU A 6 -46.06 -42.53 -13.90
N TRP A 7 -45.05 -43.30 -13.52
CA TRP A 7 -44.18 -42.99 -12.38
C TRP A 7 -43.04 -42.08 -12.85
N PHE A 8 -42.92 -40.89 -12.26
CA PHE A 8 -41.73 -40.04 -12.35
C PHE A 8 -40.81 -40.37 -11.17
N LEU A 9 -39.57 -40.78 -11.47
CA LEU A 9 -38.51 -40.94 -10.48
C LEU A 9 -37.73 -39.61 -10.38
N CYS A 10 -37.85 -38.90 -9.27
CA CYS A 10 -36.98 -37.76 -8.95
C CYS A 10 -35.63 -38.28 -8.44
N LEU A 11 -34.56 -38.05 -9.21
CA LEU A 11 -33.18 -38.22 -8.77
C LEU A 11 -32.74 -36.97 -8.01
N LEU A 12 -32.60 -37.07 -6.68
CA LEU A 12 -31.91 -36.08 -5.86
C LEU A 12 -30.41 -36.16 -6.15
N LEU A 13 -29.85 -35.12 -6.77
CA LEU A 13 -28.41 -34.87 -6.83
C LEU A 13 -27.94 -34.35 -5.46
N LEU A 14 -27.45 -35.26 -4.62
CA LEU A 14 -26.63 -34.91 -3.46
C LEU A 14 -25.28 -34.38 -3.98
N ALA A 15 -25.08 -33.06 -3.86
CA ALA A 15 -23.77 -32.46 -4.03
C ALA A 15 -22.84 -32.96 -2.91
N LEU A 16 -22.08 -34.02 -3.19
CA LEU A 16 -20.95 -34.40 -2.36
C LEU A 16 -19.92 -33.27 -2.49
N ASN A 17 -19.70 -32.54 -1.39
CA ASN A 17 -18.53 -31.68 -1.24
C ASN A 17 -17.29 -32.59 -1.27
N VAL A 18 -16.71 -32.77 -2.45
CA VAL A 18 -15.41 -33.41 -2.61
C VAL A 18 -14.37 -32.41 -2.08
N TRP A 19 -13.91 -32.61 -0.85
CA TRP A 19 -12.71 -31.91 -0.38
C TRP A 19 -11.53 -32.24 -1.29
N PRO A 20 -10.69 -31.27 -1.68
CA PRO A 20 -9.56 -31.54 -2.55
C PRO A 20 -8.61 -32.54 -1.87
N ALA A 21 -8.30 -33.64 -2.56
CA ALA A 21 -7.38 -34.65 -2.05
C ALA A 21 -5.97 -34.05 -1.90
N ILE A 22 -5.23 -34.49 -0.86
CA ILE A 22 -3.82 -34.12 -0.68
C ILE A 22 -3.04 -34.54 -1.94
N PRO A 23 -2.25 -33.64 -2.56
CA PRO A 23 -1.48 -33.98 -3.76
C PRO A 23 -0.48 -35.11 -3.52
N ALA A 24 -0.11 -35.82 -4.60
CA ALA A 24 0.92 -36.85 -4.52
C ALA A 24 2.31 -36.24 -4.22
N LYS A 25 3.15 -37.00 -3.50
CA LYS A 25 4.52 -36.60 -3.23
C LYS A 25 5.35 -36.60 -4.51
N SER A 26 6.04 -35.48 -4.78
CA SER A 26 6.92 -35.33 -5.93
C SER A 26 8.28 -34.75 -5.52
N ILE A 27 9.19 -34.59 -6.48
CA ILE A 27 10.48 -33.92 -6.25
C ILE A 27 10.27 -32.43 -5.91
N TYR A 28 9.20 -31.83 -6.46
CA TYR A 28 8.83 -30.44 -6.27
C TYR A 28 7.85 -30.24 -5.10
N ASN A 29 7.23 -31.33 -4.61
CA ASN A 29 6.47 -31.36 -3.37
C ASN A 29 6.91 -32.50 -2.43
N PRO A 30 8.07 -32.39 -1.76
CA PRO A 30 8.54 -33.43 -0.84
C PRO A 30 7.66 -33.63 0.41
N SER A 31 6.86 -32.62 0.77
CA SER A 31 5.94 -32.63 1.91
C SER A 31 4.55 -32.13 1.50
N PRO A 32 3.73 -32.94 0.80
CA PRO A 32 2.39 -32.53 0.38
C PRO A 32 1.46 -32.27 1.57
N GLU A 33 0.65 -31.22 1.48
CA GLU A 33 -0.33 -30.86 2.50
C GLU A 33 -1.68 -30.48 1.88
N GLU A 34 -2.75 -30.58 2.68
CA GLU A 34 -4.08 -30.10 2.28
C GLU A 34 -4.04 -28.59 2.01
N GLY A 35 -4.67 -28.17 0.90
CA GLY A 35 -4.67 -26.77 0.45
C GLY A 35 -3.44 -26.35 -0.37
N ASP A 36 -2.56 -27.28 -0.72
CA ASP A 36 -1.50 -27.04 -1.71
C ASP A 36 -2.14 -26.77 -3.09
N LEU A 37 -1.83 -25.60 -3.68
CA LEU A 37 -2.15 -25.30 -5.07
C LEU A 37 -1.01 -25.77 -5.95
N VAL A 38 -1.27 -26.68 -6.89
CA VAL A 38 -0.24 -27.24 -7.78
C VAL A 38 -0.46 -26.71 -9.19
N LEU A 39 0.47 -25.89 -9.67
CA LEU A 39 0.49 -25.41 -11.05
C LEU A 39 1.38 -26.31 -11.91
N PRO A 40 0.95 -26.65 -13.12
CA PRO A 40 1.78 -27.45 -14.02
C PRO A 40 2.96 -26.61 -14.52
N MET A 41 4.05 -27.29 -14.87
CA MET A 41 5.18 -26.75 -15.60
C MET A 41 5.53 -27.72 -16.74
N PRO A 42 6.35 -27.29 -17.73
CA PRO A 42 6.77 -28.21 -18.80
C PRO A 42 7.46 -29.47 -18.24
N ASN A 43 7.47 -30.53 -19.04
CA ASN A 43 8.14 -31.80 -18.72
C ASN A 43 7.70 -32.46 -17.40
N GLY A 44 6.46 -32.20 -16.96
CA GLY A 44 5.89 -32.77 -15.73
C GLY A 44 6.49 -32.21 -14.44
N ALA A 45 7.17 -31.06 -14.51
CA ALA A 45 7.52 -30.30 -13.32
C ALA A 45 6.28 -29.57 -12.74
N GLU A 46 6.39 -29.12 -11.50
CA GLU A 46 5.26 -28.56 -10.75
C GLU A 46 5.73 -27.34 -9.95
N LEU A 47 4.88 -26.32 -9.83
CA LEU A 47 5.03 -25.24 -8.87
C LEU A 47 3.94 -25.39 -7.80
N VAL A 48 4.35 -25.52 -6.54
CA VAL A 48 3.42 -25.69 -5.40
C VAL A 48 3.35 -24.40 -4.62
N LEU A 49 2.13 -23.91 -4.36
CA LEU A 49 1.89 -22.68 -3.59
C LEU A 49 0.97 -22.92 -2.39
N ARG A 50 1.15 -22.11 -1.35
CA ARG A 50 0.31 -22.06 -0.16
C ARG A 50 -0.49 -20.77 -0.10
N PRO A 51 -1.77 -20.82 0.33
CA PRO A 51 -2.54 -19.62 0.58
C PRO A 51 -2.17 -19.02 1.94
N ILE A 52 -1.84 -17.75 1.95
CA ILE A 52 -1.52 -16.99 3.15
C ILE A 52 -2.59 -15.92 3.34
N ARG A 53 -3.43 -16.10 4.35
CA ARG A 53 -4.52 -15.18 4.66
C ARG A 53 -3.99 -13.88 5.25
N VAL A 54 -4.54 -12.78 4.76
CA VAL A 54 -4.26 -11.41 5.24
C VAL A 54 -5.44 -10.95 6.10
N PRO A 55 -5.20 -10.21 7.20
CA PRO A 55 -6.26 -9.62 8.00
C PRO A 55 -7.03 -8.54 7.22
N GLY A 56 -8.25 -8.21 7.67
CA GLY A 56 -9.10 -7.23 7.00
C GLY A 56 -9.76 -7.72 5.70
N LYS A 57 -10.78 -6.98 5.27
CA LYS A 57 -11.56 -7.22 4.04
C LYS A 57 -11.52 -6.04 3.08
N GLY A 58 -11.37 -4.82 3.59
CA GLY A 58 -11.38 -3.59 2.80
C GLY A 58 -10.14 -3.42 1.95
N PHE A 59 -10.31 -3.12 0.67
CA PHE A 59 -9.22 -2.82 -0.25
C PHE A 59 -8.47 -1.55 0.18
N TRP A 60 -9.19 -0.52 0.61
CA TRP A 60 -8.61 0.75 1.07
C TRP A 60 -8.74 0.91 2.58
N GLY A 61 -7.64 1.32 3.23
CA GLY A 61 -7.73 1.89 4.57
C GLY A 61 -8.08 0.95 5.72
N ASP A 62 -8.15 -0.34 5.44
CA ASP A 62 -8.48 -1.33 6.44
C ASP A 62 -7.34 -1.43 7.46
N ARG A 63 -7.58 -0.94 8.68
CA ARG A 63 -6.57 -0.88 9.74
C ARG A 63 -6.15 -2.28 10.20
N GLU A 64 -6.98 -3.29 9.97
CA GLU A 64 -6.62 -4.68 10.29
C GLU A 64 -5.45 -5.17 9.41
N ARG A 65 -5.23 -4.57 8.23
CA ARG A 65 -4.09 -4.89 7.34
C ARG A 65 -2.77 -4.28 7.77
N VAL A 66 -2.80 -3.31 8.68
CA VAL A 66 -1.59 -2.64 9.13
C VAL A 66 -0.88 -3.55 10.12
N VAL A 67 0.31 -4.02 9.73
CA VAL A 67 1.17 -4.86 10.55
C VAL A 67 2.51 -4.18 10.78
N GLN A 68 3.16 -4.50 11.90
CA GLN A 68 4.51 -4.04 12.18
C GLN A 68 5.53 -5.07 11.68
N LEU A 69 6.31 -4.68 10.67
CA LEU A 69 7.44 -5.44 10.15
C LEU A 69 8.75 -4.85 10.69
N GLY A 70 9.85 -5.58 10.56
CA GLY A 70 11.15 -5.22 11.12
C GLY A 70 11.36 -5.66 12.57
N ASP A 71 12.45 -5.20 13.16
CA ASP A 71 12.93 -5.53 14.49
C ASP A 71 13.36 -4.24 15.19
N ALA A 72 12.82 -3.94 16.37
CA ALA A 72 13.14 -2.73 17.13
C ALA A 72 14.61 -2.70 17.61
N THR A 73 15.25 -3.87 17.67
CA THR A 73 16.67 -4.03 17.96
C THR A 73 17.53 -4.10 16.70
N GLY A 74 16.89 -4.09 15.52
CA GLY A 74 17.54 -4.04 14.22
C GLY A 74 18.19 -2.69 13.96
N GLY A 75 19.27 -2.69 13.18
CA GLY A 75 19.93 -1.47 12.74
C GLY A 75 19.12 -0.72 11.67
N ALA A 76 19.76 0.24 11.01
CA ALA A 76 19.13 1.09 9.98
C ALA A 76 18.43 0.31 8.84
N PHE A 77 18.79 -0.96 8.64
CA PHE A 77 18.24 -1.82 7.59
C PHE A 77 17.02 -2.63 8.01
N GLU A 78 16.72 -2.73 9.32
CA GLU A 78 15.69 -3.64 9.85
C GLU A 78 14.73 -2.94 10.81
N GLY A 79 14.77 -1.60 10.89
CA GLY A 79 13.93 -0.82 11.80
C GLY A 79 12.44 -1.12 11.65
N VAL A 80 11.70 -1.02 12.76
CA VAL A 80 10.27 -1.28 12.78
C VAL A 80 9.53 -0.31 11.87
N GLN A 81 8.63 -0.85 11.06
CA GLN A 81 7.79 -0.07 10.17
C GLN A 81 6.36 -0.61 10.14
N GLN A 82 5.41 0.30 9.97
CA GLN A 82 4.03 -0.07 9.65
C GLN A 82 3.92 -0.32 8.15
N SER A 83 3.60 -1.55 7.76
CA SER A 83 3.24 -1.89 6.38
C SER A 83 1.78 -2.30 6.29
N MET A 84 1.16 -2.04 5.15
CA MET A 84 -0.17 -2.55 4.84
C MET A 84 -0.01 -3.80 3.97
N VAL A 85 -0.07 -4.97 4.60
CA VAL A 85 0.03 -6.22 3.85
C VAL A 85 -1.26 -6.41 3.06
N ALA A 86 -1.13 -6.72 1.78
CA ALA A 86 -2.25 -6.96 0.87
C ALA A 86 -2.08 -8.30 0.16
N GLY A 87 -3.18 -9.03 0.00
CA GLY A 87 -3.23 -10.20 -0.88
C GLY A 87 -3.47 -9.79 -2.32
N SER A 88 -3.12 -10.66 -3.25
CA SER A 88 -3.42 -10.46 -4.68
C SER A 88 -4.78 -11.06 -5.08
N PHE A 89 -5.45 -11.82 -4.21
CA PHE A 89 -6.71 -12.50 -4.52
C PHE A 89 -7.67 -12.46 -3.32
N GLU A 90 -8.97 -12.59 -3.59
CA GLU A 90 -10.00 -12.72 -2.55
C GLU A 90 -10.36 -14.20 -2.33
N GLU A 91 -10.51 -14.63 -1.07
CA GLU A 91 -10.98 -15.96 -0.70
C GLU A 91 -12.49 -16.08 -1.04
N PRO A 92 -12.91 -17.11 -1.78
CA PRO A 92 -14.32 -17.32 -2.10
C PRO A 92 -15.19 -17.37 -0.83
N GLY A 93 -16.23 -16.53 -0.79
CA GLY A 93 -17.25 -16.54 0.28
C GLY A 93 -16.95 -15.72 1.54
N ASN A 94 -15.71 -15.28 1.79
CA ASN A 94 -15.36 -14.51 3.00
C ASN A 94 -14.73 -13.13 2.72
N GLN A 95 -14.43 -12.81 1.45
CA GLN A 95 -13.85 -11.52 1.02
C GLN A 95 -12.54 -11.14 1.76
N ARG A 96 -11.81 -12.16 2.25
CA ARG A 96 -10.48 -11.96 2.83
C ARG A 96 -9.43 -12.06 1.74
N TRP A 97 -8.34 -11.34 1.90
CA TRP A 97 -7.31 -11.31 0.90
C TRP A 97 -6.27 -12.40 1.16
N VAL A 98 -5.74 -12.96 0.08
CA VAL A 98 -4.82 -14.09 0.09
C VAL A 98 -3.59 -13.75 -0.73
N ILE A 99 -2.43 -13.96 -0.13
CA ILE A 99 -1.14 -14.03 -0.83
C ILE A 99 -0.93 -15.51 -1.18
N TRP A 100 -0.63 -15.81 -2.45
CA TRP A 100 -0.18 -17.14 -2.83
C TRP A 100 1.33 -17.11 -2.98
N LEU A 101 2.01 -17.87 -2.14
CA LEU A 101 3.47 -17.92 -2.11
C LEU A 101 3.92 -19.36 -2.34
N ALA A 102 4.97 -19.54 -3.14
CA ALA A 102 5.54 -20.86 -3.40
C ALA A 102 5.96 -21.53 -2.09
N LYS A 103 5.64 -22.81 -1.94
CA LYS A 103 5.88 -23.61 -0.74
C LYS A 103 7.37 -23.79 -0.44
N TYR A 104 8.18 -23.80 -1.50
CA TYR A 104 9.62 -23.96 -1.47
C TYR A 104 10.31 -22.88 -2.33
N GLU A 105 11.64 -22.79 -2.22
CA GLU A 105 12.46 -21.99 -3.13
C GLU A 105 12.32 -22.53 -4.59
N LEU A 106 12.47 -21.64 -5.58
CA LEU A 106 12.56 -22.01 -6.99
C LEU A 106 13.75 -22.97 -7.17
N THR A 107 13.52 -24.12 -7.79
CA THR A 107 14.54 -25.16 -7.94
C THR A 107 15.22 -25.13 -9.31
N LYS A 108 16.41 -25.75 -9.41
CA LYS A 108 17.09 -25.96 -10.70
C LYS A 108 16.26 -26.80 -11.65
N GLY A 109 15.53 -27.79 -11.14
CA GLY A 109 14.64 -28.62 -11.95
C GLY A 109 13.52 -27.83 -12.61
N GLN A 110 12.88 -26.92 -11.86
CA GLN A 110 11.86 -26.02 -12.39
C GLN A 110 12.43 -25.03 -13.41
N PHE A 111 13.60 -24.45 -13.14
CA PHE A 111 14.28 -23.57 -14.10
C PHE A 111 14.57 -24.30 -15.41
N VAL A 112 15.16 -25.49 -15.35
CA VAL A 112 15.47 -26.30 -16.53
C VAL A 112 14.22 -26.76 -17.26
N ALA A 113 13.12 -27.05 -16.55
CA ALA A 113 11.86 -27.40 -17.18
C ALA A 113 11.35 -26.28 -18.10
N VAL A 114 11.47 -25.02 -17.69
CA VAL A 114 10.99 -23.85 -18.45
C VAL A 114 12.01 -23.37 -19.47
N MET A 115 13.28 -23.25 -19.07
CA MET A 115 14.32 -22.56 -19.84
C MET A 115 15.28 -23.51 -20.55
N GLY A 116 15.32 -24.78 -20.16
CA GLY A 116 16.29 -25.77 -20.66
C GLY A 116 17.62 -25.79 -19.89
N ALA A 117 18.36 -26.89 -20.03
CA ALA A 117 19.63 -27.10 -19.33
C ALA A 117 20.76 -26.19 -19.87
N GLU A 118 20.72 -25.88 -21.17
CA GLU A 118 21.67 -24.95 -21.81
C GLU A 118 21.53 -23.53 -21.23
N ALA A 119 20.28 -23.07 -21.00
CA ALA A 119 20.03 -21.79 -20.36
C ALA A 119 20.53 -21.76 -18.90
N LEU A 120 20.38 -22.85 -18.14
CA LEU A 120 20.94 -22.96 -16.79
C LEU A 120 22.48 -22.87 -16.81
N ALA A 121 23.12 -23.57 -17.75
CA ALA A 121 24.57 -23.53 -17.92
C ALA A 121 25.08 -22.12 -18.24
N ALA A 122 24.41 -21.44 -19.19
CA ALA A 122 24.75 -20.07 -19.59
C ALA A 122 24.51 -19.05 -18.47
N ALA A 123 23.35 -19.12 -17.80
CA ALA A 123 22.99 -18.18 -16.75
C ALA A 123 23.85 -18.34 -15.49
N SER A 124 24.25 -19.57 -15.14
CA SER A 124 25.03 -19.81 -13.92
C SER A 124 26.54 -19.60 -14.10
N GLY A 125 27.08 -19.97 -15.26
CA GLY A 125 28.52 -20.08 -15.47
C GLY A 125 29.22 -21.08 -14.53
N ASN A 126 28.47 -21.89 -13.76
CA ASN A 126 29.02 -22.82 -12.78
C ASN A 126 29.33 -24.17 -13.44
N PRO A 127 30.55 -24.73 -13.29
CA PRO A 127 30.92 -26.02 -13.88
C PRO A 127 30.00 -27.20 -13.51
N VAL A 128 29.35 -27.15 -12.34
CA VAL A 128 28.38 -28.16 -11.92
C VAL A 128 27.11 -28.10 -12.76
N ASP A 129 26.63 -26.89 -13.05
CA ASP A 129 25.40 -26.65 -13.80
C ASP A 129 25.59 -26.85 -15.31
N MET A 130 26.81 -26.65 -15.82
CA MET A 130 27.18 -27.00 -17.20
C MET A 130 27.00 -28.49 -17.51
N LYS A 131 27.10 -29.36 -16.49
CA LYS A 131 26.93 -30.81 -16.64
C LYS A 131 25.51 -31.30 -16.33
N TYR A 132 24.56 -30.38 -16.12
CA TYR A 132 23.21 -30.74 -15.71
C TYR A 132 22.53 -31.71 -16.71
N ALA A 133 22.71 -31.47 -18.01
CA ALA A 133 22.12 -32.29 -19.07
C ALA A 133 22.64 -33.74 -19.09
N GLU A 134 23.81 -34.00 -18.51
CA GLU A 134 24.43 -35.33 -18.44
C GLU A 134 23.93 -36.16 -17.23
N LEU A 135 23.24 -35.51 -16.30
CA LEU A 135 22.80 -36.15 -15.06
C LEU A 135 21.65 -37.13 -15.32
N THR A 136 21.71 -38.28 -14.67
CA THR A 136 20.65 -39.31 -14.73
C THR A 136 20.36 -39.87 -13.34
N GLY A 137 19.25 -40.60 -13.22
CA GLY A 137 18.88 -41.35 -12.01
C GLY A 137 18.86 -40.48 -10.74
N ARG A 138 19.54 -40.95 -9.69
CA ARG A 138 19.58 -40.27 -8.38
C ARG A 138 20.23 -38.89 -8.44
N ASN A 139 21.26 -38.73 -9.27
CA ASN A 139 21.99 -37.46 -9.38
C ASN A 139 21.11 -36.39 -10.03
N LEU A 140 20.35 -36.76 -11.08
CA LEU A 140 19.37 -35.86 -11.69
C LEU A 140 18.28 -35.46 -10.69
N LYS A 141 17.70 -36.43 -9.98
CA LYS A 141 16.66 -36.14 -8.95
C LYS A 141 17.18 -35.21 -7.86
N GLN A 142 18.42 -35.41 -7.42
CA GLN A 142 19.03 -34.54 -6.43
C GLN A 142 19.24 -33.12 -7.00
N ALA A 143 19.77 -33.00 -8.22
CA ALA A 143 19.97 -31.70 -8.86
C ALA A 143 18.64 -30.96 -9.11
N GLN A 144 17.59 -31.69 -9.50
CA GLN A 144 16.24 -31.13 -9.68
C GLN A 144 15.68 -30.52 -8.39
N ALA A 145 15.95 -31.14 -7.24
CA ALA A 145 15.48 -30.67 -5.94
C ALA A 145 16.33 -29.55 -5.31
N MET A 146 17.48 -29.22 -5.89
CA MET A 146 18.34 -28.14 -5.37
C MET A 146 17.69 -26.77 -5.65
N PRO A 147 17.79 -25.81 -4.71
CA PRO A 147 17.39 -24.45 -4.98
C PRO A 147 18.22 -23.86 -6.12
N LEU A 148 17.56 -23.06 -6.94
CA LEU A 148 18.20 -22.24 -7.96
C LEU A 148 19.11 -21.23 -7.25
N SER A 149 20.37 -21.23 -7.63
CA SER A 149 21.42 -20.37 -7.09
C SER A 149 22.53 -20.26 -8.14
N TRP A 150 23.52 -19.39 -7.92
CA TRP A 150 24.50 -18.99 -8.94
C TRP A 150 23.90 -18.25 -10.14
N ILE A 151 22.70 -17.70 -10.00
CA ILE A 151 21.98 -17.04 -11.10
C ILE A 151 21.89 -15.54 -10.80
N ASP A 152 22.01 -14.70 -11.83
CA ASP A 152 21.77 -13.27 -11.73
C ASP A 152 20.27 -12.93 -11.76
N TYR A 153 19.90 -11.72 -11.35
CA TYR A 153 18.51 -11.30 -11.26
C TYR A 153 17.78 -11.34 -12.62
N GLN A 154 18.46 -11.02 -13.72
CA GLN A 154 17.84 -10.95 -15.04
C GLN A 154 17.40 -12.34 -15.52
N ALA A 155 18.18 -13.37 -15.25
CA ALA A 155 17.79 -14.74 -15.58
C ALA A 155 16.54 -15.22 -14.82
N VAL A 156 16.29 -14.71 -13.60
CA VAL A 156 15.04 -14.97 -12.87
C VAL A 156 13.85 -14.26 -13.54
N GLU A 157 14.02 -12.99 -13.93
CA GLU A 157 13.01 -12.25 -14.70
C GLU A 157 12.70 -12.92 -16.06
N ASP A 158 13.72 -13.45 -16.73
CA ASP A 158 13.56 -14.19 -17.98
C ASP A 158 12.78 -15.49 -17.79
N PHE A 159 13.07 -16.22 -16.71
CA PHE A 159 12.31 -17.39 -16.30
C PHE A 159 10.84 -17.05 -16.02
N LEU A 160 10.57 -15.98 -15.27
CA LEU A 160 9.21 -15.54 -14.95
C LEU A 160 8.41 -15.23 -16.22
N ARG A 161 9.04 -14.52 -17.17
CA ARG A 161 8.43 -14.20 -18.46
C ARG A 161 8.11 -15.47 -19.27
N ALA A 162 9.09 -16.36 -19.39
CA ALA A 162 8.94 -17.59 -20.16
C ALA A 162 7.85 -18.51 -19.55
N TYR A 163 7.82 -18.65 -18.22
CA TYR A 163 6.83 -19.48 -17.57
C TYR A 163 5.42 -18.90 -17.69
N ASN A 164 5.25 -17.59 -17.52
CA ASN A 164 3.97 -16.93 -17.78
C ASN A 164 3.51 -17.12 -19.23
N HIS A 165 4.39 -16.94 -20.23
CA HIS A 165 4.04 -17.20 -21.63
C HIS A 165 3.59 -18.64 -21.86
N TRP A 166 4.26 -19.61 -21.25
CA TRP A 166 3.89 -21.02 -21.37
C TRP A 166 2.53 -21.33 -20.71
N LEU A 167 2.23 -20.71 -19.55
CA LEU A 167 0.95 -20.86 -18.84
C LEU A 167 -0.23 -20.25 -19.62
N PHE A 168 -0.01 -19.16 -20.35
CA PHE A 168 -1.05 -18.43 -21.09
C PHE A 168 -1.09 -18.73 -22.58
N ASP A 169 -0.44 -19.79 -23.00
CA ASP A 169 -0.50 -20.29 -24.38
C ASP A 169 -1.97 -20.59 -24.76
N PRO A 170 -2.55 -19.89 -25.75
CA PRO A 170 -3.95 -20.05 -26.13
C PRO A 170 -4.31 -21.47 -26.59
N GLU A 171 -3.34 -22.22 -27.10
CA GLU A 171 -3.54 -23.60 -27.55
C GLU A 171 -3.62 -24.60 -26.37
N HIS A 172 -3.27 -24.14 -25.16
CA HIS A 172 -3.18 -24.97 -23.96
C HIS A 172 -3.89 -24.34 -22.75
N PRO A 173 -5.20 -24.06 -22.84
CA PRO A 173 -5.96 -23.42 -21.76
C PRO A 173 -6.00 -24.24 -20.47
N GLU A 174 -5.77 -25.56 -20.53
CA GLU A 174 -5.72 -26.44 -19.37
C GLU A 174 -4.62 -26.06 -18.37
N ARG A 175 -3.53 -25.43 -18.84
CA ARG A 175 -2.37 -25.05 -18.01
C ARG A 175 -2.68 -23.99 -16.97
N ARG A 176 -3.72 -23.19 -17.19
CA ARG A 176 -4.14 -22.09 -16.31
C ARG A 176 -5.41 -22.40 -15.51
N THR A 177 -5.92 -23.63 -15.56
CA THR A 177 -7.18 -24.01 -14.90
C THR A 177 -7.12 -23.79 -13.39
N GLU A 178 -5.98 -24.12 -12.78
CA GLU A 178 -5.76 -23.99 -11.34
C GLU A 178 -5.38 -22.56 -10.92
N LEU A 179 -5.14 -21.64 -11.85
CA LEU A 179 -4.76 -20.27 -11.46
C LEU A 179 -5.95 -19.55 -10.79
N PRO A 180 -5.77 -18.99 -9.59
CA PRO A 180 -6.72 -18.09 -8.98
C PRO A 180 -7.06 -16.94 -9.94
N THR A 181 -8.31 -16.49 -9.90
CA THR A 181 -8.80 -15.42 -10.78
C THR A 181 -9.36 -14.25 -9.98
N ILE A 182 -9.32 -13.05 -10.58
CA ILE A 182 -10.10 -11.89 -10.16
C ILE A 182 -11.01 -11.52 -11.33
N ASP A 183 -12.33 -11.49 -11.09
CA ASP A 183 -13.35 -11.19 -12.10
C ASP A 183 -13.15 -12.01 -13.41
N GLY A 184 -12.76 -13.28 -13.27
CA GLY A 184 -12.51 -14.20 -14.39
C GLY A 184 -11.16 -14.02 -15.09
N VAL A 185 -10.32 -13.06 -14.66
CA VAL A 185 -8.97 -12.86 -15.18
C VAL A 185 -7.97 -13.66 -14.32
N PRO A 186 -7.17 -14.56 -14.93
CA PRO A 186 -6.19 -15.35 -14.18
C PRO A 186 -5.03 -14.50 -13.65
N GLY A 187 -4.51 -14.89 -12.49
CA GLY A 187 -3.26 -14.38 -11.95
C GLY A 187 -2.04 -14.79 -12.75
N PHE A 188 -0.89 -14.16 -12.48
CA PHE A 188 0.39 -14.41 -13.13
C PHE A 188 1.51 -14.64 -12.10
N ILE A 189 2.58 -15.31 -12.51
CA ILE A 189 3.75 -15.58 -11.66
C ILE A 189 4.64 -14.35 -11.55
N ARG A 190 5.12 -14.04 -10.35
CA ARG A 190 6.08 -12.97 -10.06
C ARG A 190 7.00 -13.33 -8.88
N LEU A 191 7.96 -12.47 -8.56
CA LEU A 191 8.61 -12.50 -7.24
C LEU A 191 7.66 -11.99 -6.16
N ALA A 192 7.83 -12.51 -4.94
CA ALA A 192 7.17 -11.95 -3.76
C ALA A 192 7.65 -10.52 -3.51
N ALA A 193 6.76 -9.65 -3.06
CA ALA A 193 7.19 -8.38 -2.49
C ALA A 193 7.85 -8.62 -1.13
N GLU A 194 8.65 -7.65 -0.69
CA GLU A 194 9.47 -7.79 0.51
C GLU A 194 8.64 -7.95 1.79
N ASP A 195 7.51 -7.24 1.86
CA ASP A 195 6.56 -7.27 2.96
C ASP A 195 5.69 -8.53 2.96
N GLU A 196 5.27 -9.01 1.78
CA GLU A 196 4.61 -10.31 1.63
C GLU A 196 5.50 -11.45 2.14
N TRP A 197 6.79 -11.40 1.79
CA TRP A 197 7.78 -12.39 2.24
C TRP A 197 7.92 -12.38 3.76
N GLU A 198 8.11 -11.20 4.36
CA GLU A 198 8.30 -11.10 5.81
C GLU A 198 7.05 -11.49 6.59
N TYR A 199 5.88 -11.06 6.13
CA TYR A 199 4.60 -11.42 6.72
C TYR A 199 4.41 -12.95 6.71
N ALA A 200 4.74 -13.60 5.59
CA ALA A 200 4.74 -15.06 5.48
C ALA A 200 5.75 -15.72 6.43
N ALA A 201 6.99 -15.22 6.47
CA ALA A 201 8.04 -15.74 7.34
C ALA A 201 7.61 -15.71 8.81
N ARG A 202 7.05 -14.60 9.27
CA ARG A 202 6.57 -14.40 10.65
C ARG A 202 5.40 -15.30 11.04
N GLY A 203 4.78 -16.03 10.11
CA GLY A 203 3.63 -16.91 10.36
C GLY A 203 2.28 -16.24 10.10
N GLY A 204 2.28 -15.03 9.53
CA GLY A 204 1.09 -14.31 9.07
C GLY A 204 -0.01 -14.20 10.13
N MET A 205 -1.24 -14.47 9.70
CA MET A 205 -2.44 -14.35 10.54
C MET A 205 -2.44 -15.24 11.79
N ALA A 206 -1.77 -16.41 11.75
CA ALA A 206 -1.69 -17.30 12.91
C ALA A 206 -0.84 -16.65 14.00
N ALA A 207 0.36 -16.19 13.65
CA ALA A 207 1.24 -15.48 14.57
C ALA A 207 0.67 -14.15 15.08
N LEU A 208 -0.14 -13.43 14.27
CA LEU A 208 -0.87 -12.24 14.73
C LEU A 208 -1.86 -12.57 15.85
N LYS A 209 -2.58 -13.69 15.73
CA LYS A 209 -3.55 -14.13 16.75
C LYS A 209 -2.88 -14.64 18.01
N ASP A 210 -1.75 -15.34 17.85
CA ASP A 210 -0.99 -15.92 18.95
C ASP A 210 -0.12 -14.87 19.68
N GLY A 211 -0.02 -13.65 19.14
CA GLY A 211 0.79 -12.57 19.71
C GLY A 211 2.30 -12.72 19.49
N THR A 212 2.73 -13.64 18.63
CA THR A 212 4.14 -13.96 18.34
C THR A 212 4.67 -13.29 17.08
N PHE A 213 3.85 -12.48 16.39
CA PHE A 213 4.23 -11.87 15.11
C PHE A 213 5.47 -10.96 15.19
N SER A 214 5.69 -10.31 16.35
CA SER A 214 6.84 -9.44 16.60
C SER A 214 8.11 -10.21 16.98
N ASP A 215 8.05 -11.53 17.17
CA ASP A 215 9.21 -12.33 17.50
C ASP A 215 10.20 -12.37 16.33
N ARG A 216 11.50 -12.50 16.65
CA ARG A 216 12.56 -12.63 15.63
C ARG A 216 12.47 -13.95 14.86
N LEU A 217 11.91 -14.98 15.51
CA LEU A 217 11.66 -16.31 14.98
C LEU A 217 10.26 -16.77 15.43
N PRO A 218 9.46 -17.40 14.56
CA PRO A 218 8.13 -17.91 14.90
C PRO A 218 8.17 -19.24 15.66
N PHE A 219 9.35 -19.61 16.18
CA PHE A 219 9.62 -20.84 16.91
C PHE A 219 10.76 -20.60 17.91
N SER A 220 10.95 -21.51 18.86
CA SER A 220 12.01 -21.39 19.84
C SER A 220 13.39 -21.36 19.18
N PRO A 221 14.32 -20.46 19.56
CA PRO A 221 15.69 -20.46 19.06
C PRO A 221 16.41 -21.81 19.25
N ARG A 222 16.01 -22.62 20.24
CA ARG A 222 16.55 -23.96 20.47
C ARG A 222 16.22 -24.93 19.33
N GLN A 223 15.15 -24.67 18.60
CA GLN A 223 14.68 -25.47 17.47
C GLN A 223 15.23 -24.96 16.13
N LEU A 224 16.12 -23.96 16.11
CA LEU A 224 16.62 -23.35 14.87
C LEU A 224 17.10 -24.40 13.85
N ASN A 225 17.85 -25.41 14.30
CA ASN A 225 18.35 -26.48 13.44
C ASN A 225 17.25 -27.37 12.84
N GLU A 226 16.02 -27.36 13.35
CA GLU A 226 14.90 -28.13 12.80
C GLU A 226 14.21 -27.38 11.65
N TYR A 227 14.30 -26.05 11.63
CA TYR A 227 13.63 -25.17 10.68
C TYR A 227 14.59 -24.54 9.67
N ALA A 228 15.90 -24.46 9.97
CA ALA A 228 16.82 -23.63 9.22
C ALA A 228 18.12 -24.31 8.76
N TRP A 229 18.62 -23.86 7.61
CA TRP A 229 19.95 -24.19 7.09
C TRP A 229 20.87 -22.96 7.10
N HIS A 230 21.86 -22.94 7.98
CA HIS A 230 22.73 -21.79 8.21
C HIS A 230 24.20 -22.21 8.26
N LEU A 231 25.14 -21.27 8.41
CA LEU A 231 26.58 -21.54 8.35
C LEU A 231 27.02 -22.70 9.27
N GLY A 232 26.49 -22.74 10.49
CA GLY A 232 26.84 -23.73 11.51
C GLY A 232 26.44 -25.18 11.17
N ASN A 233 25.38 -25.39 10.37
CA ASN A 233 24.87 -26.74 10.06
C ASN A 233 24.95 -27.12 8.56
N ALA A 234 25.08 -26.15 7.67
CA ALA A 234 25.16 -26.35 6.22
C ALA A 234 26.55 -26.09 5.64
N LYS A 235 27.41 -25.34 6.33
CA LYS A 235 28.81 -25.03 5.93
C LYS A 235 28.91 -24.52 4.49
N ASN A 236 28.16 -23.48 4.14
CA ASN A 236 28.12 -22.87 2.81
C ASN A 236 27.61 -23.77 1.68
N LYS A 237 26.88 -24.85 1.99
CA LYS A 237 26.33 -25.77 0.98
C LYS A 237 24.82 -25.77 1.02
N PRO A 238 24.13 -25.22 -0.01
CA PRO A 238 22.69 -25.34 -0.15
C PRO A 238 22.25 -26.80 -0.09
N ARG A 239 20.98 -27.01 0.25
CA ARG A 239 20.37 -28.32 0.43
C ARG A 239 19.14 -28.44 -0.46
N PRO A 240 18.76 -29.68 -0.83
CA PRO A 240 17.47 -29.92 -1.47
C PRO A 240 16.33 -29.30 -0.65
N ILE A 241 15.33 -28.77 -1.35
CA ILE A 241 14.17 -28.12 -0.74
C ILE A 241 13.41 -29.07 0.20
N GLY A 242 12.74 -28.50 1.20
CA GLY A 242 11.78 -29.19 2.06
C GLY A 242 12.37 -30.20 3.05
N LEU A 243 13.67 -30.15 3.30
CA LEU A 243 14.33 -31.05 4.26
C LEU A 243 14.19 -30.62 5.73
N ARG A 244 13.86 -29.34 5.98
CA ARG A 244 13.57 -28.80 7.31
C ARG A 244 12.08 -28.62 7.51
N LYS A 245 11.65 -28.45 8.76
CA LYS A 245 10.24 -28.25 9.12
C LYS A 245 9.71 -26.97 8.47
N ALA A 246 8.46 -27.03 8.01
CA ALA A 246 7.74 -25.85 7.57
C ALA A 246 7.40 -24.93 8.74
N ASN A 247 7.20 -23.64 8.48
CA ASN A 247 6.52 -22.76 9.43
C ASN A 247 5.03 -23.12 9.55
N GLN A 248 4.28 -22.40 10.39
CA GLN A 248 2.86 -22.67 10.65
C GLN A 248 1.94 -22.51 9.40
N LEU A 249 2.45 -21.93 8.31
CA LEU A 249 1.74 -21.75 7.04
C LEU A 249 2.02 -22.88 6.04
N GLY A 250 2.86 -23.85 6.40
CA GLY A 250 3.30 -24.93 5.50
C GLY A 250 4.43 -24.52 4.55
N LEU A 251 5.08 -23.37 4.78
CA LEU A 251 6.19 -22.89 3.95
C LEU A 251 7.53 -23.40 4.50
N HIS A 252 8.35 -23.95 3.62
CA HIS A 252 9.66 -24.50 3.96
C HIS A 252 10.79 -23.53 3.58
N ASP A 253 11.95 -23.70 4.21
CA ASP A 253 13.22 -23.05 3.84
C ASP A 253 13.21 -21.50 3.89
N LEU A 254 12.23 -20.87 4.55
CA LEU A 254 12.21 -19.41 4.77
C LEU A 254 13.33 -18.89 5.67
N TYR A 255 14.01 -19.80 6.37
CA TYR A 255 15.08 -19.49 7.31
C TYR A 255 16.35 -20.24 6.87
N GLY A 256 17.17 -19.59 6.07
CA GLY A 256 18.43 -20.14 5.58
C GLY A 256 18.32 -20.74 4.19
N ASN A 257 19.10 -21.78 3.93
CA ASN A 257 19.29 -22.39 2.61
C ASN A 257 19.83 -21.38 1.58
N VAL A 258 19.01 -20.73 0.78
CA VAL A 258 19.43 -19.57 -0.01
C VAL A 258 18.63 -18.33 0.37
N HIS A 259 19.28 -17.16 0.30
CA HIS A 259 18.57 -15.90 0.35
C HIS A 259 17.59 -15.82 -0.81
N GLU A 260 16.44 -15.21 -0.61
CA GLU A 260 15.39 -15.15 -1.62
C GLU A 260 15.27 -13.72 -2.16
N MET A 261 15.49 -13.56 -3.47
CA MET A 261 15.23 -12.30 -4.18
C MET A 261 13.75 -11.94 -4.08
N THR A 262 13.49 -10.68 -3.76
CA THR A 262 12.14 -10.09 -3.68
C THR A 262 11.98 -9.00 -4.74
N ALA A 263 10.75 -8.69 -5.11
CA ALA A 263 10.44 -7.68 -6.10
C ALA A 263 10.79 -6.27 -5.58
N GLY A 264 11.23 -5.39 -6.49
CA GLY A 264 11.49 -3.98 -6.21
C GLY A 264 12.96 -3.67 -5.92
N LEU A 265 13.20 -2.46 -5.39
CA LEU A 265 14.54 -1.96 -5.10
C LEU A 265 14.80 -2.03 -3.60
N PHE A 266 16.01 -2.45 -3.22
CA PHE A 266 16.45 -2.39 -1.85
C PHE A 266 16.47 -0.93 -1.39
N ARG A 267 15.93 -0.69 -0.20
CA ARG A 267 15.98 0.62 0.47
C ARG A 267 16.42 0.40 1.91
N PRO A 268 17.45 1.12 2.38
CA PRO A 268 17.93 0.96 3.75
C PRO A 268 16.82 1.09 4.78
N GLU A 269 16.03 2.16 4.68
CA GLU A 269 14.74 2.24 5.34
C GLU A 269 13.68 2.15 4.25
N ILE A 270 12.68 1.27 4.39
CA ILE A 270 11.75 0.93 3.29
C ILE A 270 11.06 2.16 2.65
N TRP A 271 10.94 3.26 3.40
CA TRP A 271 10.34 4.51 2.94
C TRP A 271 11.35 5.66 2.76
N GLN A 272 12.62 5.47 3.11
CA GLN A 272 13.66 6.52 3.11
C GLN A 272 14.98 6.04 2.50
N GLY A 273 15.80 6.99 2.07
CA GLY A 273 17.12 6.67 1.53
C GLY A 273 17.11 6.33 0.05
N LYS A 274 18.33 6.15 -0.47
CA LYS A 274 18.57 5.97 -1.90
C LYS A 274 18.11 4.57 -2.35
N PRO A 275 17.40 4.44 -3.48
CA PRO A 275 17.12 3.14 -4.08
C PRO A 275 18.43 2.44 -4.51
N GLY A 276 18.58 1.19 -4.10
CA GLY A 276 19.73 0.32 -4.40
C GLY A 276 19.40 -0.77 -5.43
N GLY A 277 20.07 -1.92 -5.29
CA GLY A 277 19.89 -3.15 -6.04
C GLY A 277 18.67 -3.94 -5.60
N VAL A 278 18.77 -5.26 -5.54
CA VAL A 278 17.63 -6.15 -5.28
C VAL A 278 17.58 -6.51 -3.79
N PRO A 279 16.42 -6.36 -3.11
CA PRO A 279 16.29 -6.83 -1.74
C PRO A 279 16.24 -8.35 -1.69
N VAL A 280 17.06 -8.95 -0.82
CA VAL A 280 17.04 -10.39 -0.55
C VAL A 280 16.77 -10.67 0.92
N ARG A 281 16.01 -11.75 1.17
CA ARG A 281 15.48 -12.12 2.49
C ARG A 281 15.89 -13.52 2.92
N GLY A 282 15.62 -13.87 4.18
CA GLY A 282 15.59 -15.28 4.63
C GLY A 282 16.87 -15.85 5.19
N ALA A 283 17.99 -15.13 5.20
CA ALA A 283 19.31 -15.69 5.50
C ALA A 283 19.72 -16.80 4.48
N SER A 284 20.89 -17.42 4.66
CA SER A 284 21.33 -18.54 3.80
C SER A 284 22.23 -19.52 4.55
N VAL A 285 22.65 -20.58 3.87
CA VAL A 285 23.67 -21.54 4.33
C VAL A 285 25.02 -20.92 4.69
N SER A 286 25.22 -19.64 4.39
CA SER A 286 26.42 -18.87 4.72
C SER A 286 26.22 -17.86 5.85
N SER A 287 24.98 -17.65 6.29
CA SER A 287 24.66 -16.71 7.35
C SER A 287 25.00 -17.29 8.73
N PRO A 288 25.61 -16.50 9.63
CA PRO A 288 25.74 -16.85 11.04
C PRO A 288 24.39 -17.09 11.71
N VAL A 289 24.38 -17.85 12.81
CA VAL A 289 23.16 -18.16 13.57
C VAL A 289 22.41 -16.89 14.01
N GLY A 290 23.14 -15.84 14.43
CA GLY A 290 22.53 -14.59 14.87
C GLY A 290 21.77 -13.84 13.77
N ASP A 291 22.06 -14.14 12.50
CA ASP A 291 21.45 -13.52 11.32
C ASP A 291 20.22 -14.26 10.79
N VAL A 292 19.89 -15.42 11.34
CA VAL A 292 18.70 -16.16 10.94
C VAL A 292 17.50 -15.65 11.73
N ARG A 293 16.69 -14.78 11.10
CA ARG A 293 15.48 -14.16 11.67
C ARG A 293 14.56 -13.64 10.56
N SER A 294 13.28 -13.44 10.87
CA SER A 294 12.27 -13.04 9.87
C SER A 294 12.52 -11.64 9.28
N SER A 295 13.09 -10.73 10.06
CA SER A 295 13.43 -9.36 9.61
C SER A 295 14.68 -9.28 8.76
N TYR A 296 15.52 -10.33 8.74
CA TYR A 296 16.85 -10.25 8.14
C TYR A 296 16.75 -9.98 6.65
N ARG A 297 17.43 -8.92 6.23
CA ARG A 297 17.48 -8.47 4.86
C ARG A 297 18.87 -7.96 4.50
N THR A 298 19.22 -8.10 3.24
CA THR A 298 20.43 -7.51 2.67
C THR A 298 20.15 -7.09 1.23
N GLU A 299 21.06 -6.29 0.69
CA GLU A 299 21.09 -5.93 -0.72
C GLU A 299 21.84 -7.00 -1.51
N PHE A 300 21.32 -7.32 -2.70
CA PHE A 300 22.02 -8.03 -3.74
C PHE A 300 22.41 -7.06 -4.85
N ASP A 301 23.71 -6.83 -4.97
CA ASP A 301 24.31 -6.00 -6.00
C ASP A 301 24.25 -6.74 -7.35
N THR A 302 23.18 -6.54 -8.12
CA THR A 302 22.99 -7.22 -9.42
C THR A 302 24.13 -6.96 -10.39
N TYR A 303 24.68 -5.74 -10.35
CA TYR A 303 25.89 -5.33 -11.03
C TYR A 303 26.97 -5.06 -9.98
N ALA A 304 28.05 -5.82 -10.03
CA ALA A 304 29.17 -5.67 -9.10
C ALA A 304 30.40 -5.15 -9.84
N TRP A 305 30.98 -4.08 -9.30
CA TRP A 305 32.24 -3.54 -9.76
C TRP A 305 33.40 -4.44 -9.32
N ASN A 306 34.18 -4.94 -10.28
CA ASN A 306 35.43 -5.62 -9.99
C ASN A 306 36.56 -4.57 -9.98
N ALA A 307 37.10 -4.28 -8.80
CA ALA A 307 38.17 -3.28 -8.65
C ALA A 307 39.49 -3.68 -9.32
N GLU A 308 39.75 -4.99 -9.47
CA GLU A 308 40.97 -5.50 -10.08
C GLU A 308 40.91 -5.43 -11.60
N THR A 309 39.81 -5.91 -12.20
CA THR A 309 39.63 -5.88 -13.67
C THR A 309 39.12 -4.53 -14.17
N LYS A 310 38.62 -3.67 -13.28
CA LYS A 310 37.94 -2.39 -13.59
C LYS A 310 36.75 -2.58 -14.53
N GLU A 311 36.01 -3.67 -14.34
CA GLU A 311 34.85 -4.02 -15.13
C GLU A 311 33.61 -4.15 -14.25
N MET A 312 32.47 -3.80 -14.82
CA MET A 312 31.17 -4.08 -14.23
C MET A 312 30.68 -5.43 -14.73
N GLY A 313 30.35 -6.34 -13.82
CA GLY A 313 29.85 -7.67 -14.15
C GLY A 313 28.52 -7.97 -13.47
N LEU A 314 27.74 -8.89 -14.06
CA LEU A 314 26.58 -9.47 -13.39
C LEU A 314 27.05 -10.33 -12.21
N ARG A 315 26.53 -10.05 -11.02
CA ARG A 315 26.87 -10.81 -9.82
C ARG A 315 26.10 -12.13 -9.82
N ARG A 316 26.80 -13.20 -9.44
CA ARG A 316 26.26 -14.54 -9.23
C ARG A 316 26.81 -15.07 -7.91
N THR A 317 25.94 -15.63 -7.07
CA THR A 317 26.35 -16.15 -5.77
C THR A 317 25.69 -17.49 -5.48
N PHE A 318 26.39 -18.34 -4.74
CA PHE A 318 25.91 -19.68 -4.41
C PHE A 318 24.75 -19.71 -3.40
N ASN A 319 24.50 -18.59 -2.74
CA ASN A 319 23.65 -18.46 -1.57
C ASN A 319 22.44 -17.54 -1.82
N ILE A 320 22.17 -17.11 -3.05
CA ILE A 320 21.00 -16.31 -3.41
C ILE A 320 20.21 -17.05 -4.50
N GLY A 321 18.91 -17.18 -4.29
CA GLY A 321 17.92 -17.76 -5.19
C GLY A 321 16.64 -16.94 -5.17
N ALA A 322 15.49 -17.58 -5.36
CA ALA A 322 14.20 -16.90 -5.45
C ALA A 322 13.05 -17.77 -4.93
N ARG A 323 11.96 -17.11 -4.54
CA ARG A 323 10.66 -17.74 -4.26
C ARG A 323 9.58 -17.02 -5.04
N LEU A 324 8.71 -17.81 -5.66
CA LEU A 324 7.68 -17.28 -6.55
C LEU A 324 6.40 -16.97 -5.78
N ALA A 325 5.63 -16.02 -6.29
CA ALA A 325 4.31 -15.65 -5.81
C ALA A 325 3.33 -15.48 -6.98
N LEU A 326 2.03 -15.48 -6.70
CA LEU A 326 1.02 -15.06 -7.68
C LEU A 326 0.66 -13.59 -7.49
N GLY A 327 0.65 -12.86 -8.61
CA GLY A 327 0.09 -11.52 -8.72
C GLY A 327 -1.20 -11.52 -9.52
N SER A 328 -1.93 -10.42 -9.42
CA SER A 328 -3.10 -10.13 -10.22
C SER A 328 -3.06 -8.66 -10.62
N ASN A 329 -3.79 -8.31 -11.68
CA ASN A 329 -4.01 -6.93 -12.04
C ASN A 329 -5.05 -6.31 -11.10
N VAL A 330 -4.78 -5.10 -10.60
CA VAL A 330 -5.68 -4.41 -9.66
C VAL A 330 -7.01 -4.01 -10.32
N VAL A 331 -6.96 -3.56 -11.58
CA VAL A 331 -8.14 -3.12 -12.34
C VAL A 331 -8.28 -3.97 -13.59
N VAL A 332 -9.18 -4.95 -13.53
CA VAL A 332 -9.45 -5.90 -14.63
C VAL A 332 -10.76 -5.62 -15.37
N SER A 333 -11.69 -4.88 -14.76
CA SER A 333 -12.94 -4.48 -15.41
C SER A 333 -13.38 -3.07 -14.98
N SER A 334 -14.27 -2.45 -15.76
CA SER A 334 -14.89 -1.18 -15.38
C SER A 334 -15.72 -1.29 -14.10
N SER A 335 -16.31 -2.47 -13.83
CA SER A 335 -17.06 -2.70 -12.59
C SER A 335 -16.13 -2.70 -11.37
N THR A 336 -14.97 -3.34 -11.48
CA THR A 336 -13.91 -3.34 -10.45
C THR A 336 -13.40 -1.91 -10.23
N ARG A 337 -13.13 -1.15 -11.31
CA ARG A 337 -12.71 0.25 -11.21
C ARG A 337 -13.72 1.08 -10.43
N ASN A 338 -15.00 1.03 -10.82
CA ASN A 338 -16.05 1.80 -10.15
C ASN A 338 -16.20 1.41 -8.67
N ARG A 339 -16.10 0.11 -8.35
CA ARG A 339 -16.12 -0.38 -6.96
C ARG A 339 -14.96 0.22 -6.16
N LEU A 340 -13.74 0.13 -6.67
CA LEU A 340 -12.54 0.65 -6.01
C LEU A 340 -12.55 2.17 -5.86
N GLU A 341 -13.06 2.91 -6.84
CA GLU A 341 -13.21 4.36 -6.77
C GLU A 341 -14.25 4.79 -5.74
N ASN A 342 -15.39 4.09 -5.67
CA ASN A 342 -16.41 4.32 -4.65
C ASN A 342 -15.88 4.01 -3.24
N GLU A 343 -15.23 2.85 -3.06
CA GLU A 343 -14.61 2.48 -1.79
C GLU A 343 -13.52 3.46 -1.40
N TYR A 344 -12.71 3.95 -2.35
CA TYR A 344 -11.70 4.97 -2.09
C TYR A 344 -12.34 6.31 -1.70
N ALA A 345 -13.44 6.70 -2.33
CA ALA A 345 -14.17 7.92 -1.97
C ALA A 345 -14.76 7.83 -0.56
N GLU A 346 -15.26 6.66 -0.15
CA GLU A 346 -15.70 6.38 1.21
C GLU A 346 -14.54 6.39 2.21
N TYR A 347 -13.46 5.68 1.89
CA TYR A 347 -12.22 5.69 2.67
C TYR A 347 -11.68 7.11 2.87
N ARG A 348 -11.66 7.95 1.82
CA ARG A 348 -11.23 9.35 1.97
C ARG A 348 -12.14 10.14 2.90
N LYS A 349 -13.45 9.87 2.91
CA LYS A 349 -14.39 10.51 3.83
C LYS A 349 -14.14 10.07 5.28
N THR A 350 -13.80 8.81 5.53
CA THR A 350 -13.49 8.29 6.87
C THR A 350 -12.08 8.66 7.34
N LEU A 351 -11.05 8.55 6.49
CA LEU A 351 -9.66 8.89 6.80
C LEU A 351 -9.48 10.38 7.14
N ARG A 352 -10.23 11.27 6.46
CA ARG A 352 -10.32 12.70 6.81
C ARG A 352 -10.94 12.94 8.18
N ARG A 353 -11.88 12.08 8.61
CA ARG A 353 -12.52 12.14 9.92
C ARG A 353 -11.65 11.51 11.02
N GLU A 354 -10.81 10.53 10.72
CA GLU A 354 -10.21 9.65 11.74
C GLU A 354 -8.69 9.75 11.91
N THR A 355 -7.94 10.24 10.92
CA THR A 355 -6.46 10.26 11.01
C THR A 355 -5.88 11.66 10.90
N PRO A 356 -4.79 11.94 11.62
CA PRO A 356 -3.98 13.12 11.39
C PRO A 356 -3.54 13.22 9.92
N VAL A 357 -3.22 12.12 9.22
CA VAL A 357 -2.76 12.14 7.82
C VAL A 357 -3.81 12.67 6.83
N GLY A 358 -5.09 12.32 7.02
CA GLY A 358 -6.21 12.93 6.28
C GLY A 358 -6.48 14.39 6.67
N ARG A 359 -5.94 14.83 7.82
CA ARG A 359 -5.97 16.19 8.35
C ARG A 359 -4.64 16.97 8.11
N THR A 360 -3.53 16.33 7.71
CA THR A 360 -2.15 16.88 7.76
C THR A 360 -1.52 17.23 6.42
N LEU A 361 -2.23 17.23 5.29
CA LEU A 361 -1.72 18.08 4.19
C LEU A 361 -1.64 19.56 4.64
N ASP A 362 -2.45 19.95 5.64
CA ASP A 362 -2.43 21.28 6.26
C ASP A 362 -1.83 21.32 7.69
N ASN A 363 -1.38 20.20 8.27
CA ASN A 363 -1.12 20.05 9.72
C ASN A 363 0.26 19.46 10.08
N LEU A 364 1.15 19.29 9.09
CA LEU A 364 2.59 18.97 9.29
C LEU A 364 3.27 19.94 10.27
N VAL A 365 2.77 21.17 10.30
CA VAL A 365 3.30 22.27 11.11
C VAL A 365 2.93 22.13 12.61
N SER A 366 1.76 21.56 12.90
CA SER A 366 1.33 21.29 14.29
C SER A 366 2.01 20.04 14.87
N GLN A 367 2.24 19.02 14.04
CA GLN A 367 3.00 17.83 14.44
C GLN A 367 4.47 18.16 14.72
N ALA A 368 5.11 18.99 13.87
CA ALA A 368 6.46 19.49 14.13
C ALA A 368 6.55 20.27 15.45
N SER A 369 5.52 21.05 15.81
CA SER A 369 5.48 21.80 17.08
C SER A 369 5.51 20.84 18.28
N SER A 370 4.67 19.80 18.27
CA SER A 370 4.62 18.80 19.35
C SER A 370 5.91 17.98 19.50
N GLN A 371 6.62 17.73 18.40
CA GLN A 371 7.89 17.00 18.42
C GLN A 371 9.00 17.88 19.01
N LEU A 372 9.03 19.17 18.68
CA LEU A 372 9.99 20.13 19.27
C LEU A 372 9.80 20.28 20.79
N ASP A 373 8.56 20.22 21.30
CA ASP A 373 8.29 20.27 22.74
C ASP A 373 8.89 19.07 23.52
N THR A 374 9.03 17.91 22.86
CA THR A 374 9.68 16.75 23.49
C THR A 374 11.20 16.88 23.54
N VAL A 375 11.80 17.70 22.67
CA VAL A 375 13.25 17.92 22.58
C VAL A 375 13.77 18.59 23.84
N ASP A 376 13.05 19.57 24.39
CA ASP A 376 13.43 20.25 25.64
C ASP A 376 13.58 19.25 26.80
N SER A 377 12.69 18.25 26.87
CA SER A 377 12.76 17.19 27.88
C SER A 377 13.95 16.24 27.69
N VAL A 378 14.35 16.01 26.44
CA VAL A 378 15.48 15.15 26.07
C VAL A 378 16.80 15.88 26.32
N LEU A 379 16.90 17.15 25.92
CA LEU A 379 18.06 18.01 26.16
C LEU A 379 18.31 18.20 27.66
N LYS A 380 17.26 18.39 28.45
CA LYS A 380 17.36 18.43 29.92
C LYS A 380 17.91 17.13 30.50
N ARG A 381 17.39 15.96 30.09
CA ARG A 381 17.92 14.65 30.51
C ARG A 381 19.36 14.40 30.07
N LEU A 382 19.76 14.95 28.91
CA LEU A 382 21.13 14.88 28.41
C LEU A 382 22.09 15.71 29.24
N LEU A 383 21.70 16.95 29.62
CA LEU A 383 22.47 17.80 30.54
C LEU A 383 22.59 17.18 31.94
N ASP A 384 21.51 16.59 32.44
CA ASP A 384 21.51 15.90 33.75
C ASP A 384 22.46 14.69 33.77
N ARG A 385 22.64 14.01 32.62
CA ARG A 385 23.48 12.82 32.49
C ARG A 385 24.93 13.14 32.10
N TYR A 386 25.15 14.21 31.35
CA TYR A 386 26.46 14.62 30.82
C TYR A 386 26.67 16.11 31.03
N PRO A 387 27.12 16.54 32.23
CA PRO A 387 27.31 17.95 32.56
C PRO A 387 28.33 18.67 31.67
N ASP A 388 29.30 17.93 31.12
CA ASP A 388 30.36 18.48 30.25
C ASP A 388 29.89 18.73 28.80
N ALA A 389 28.66 18.34 28.44
CA ALA A 389 28.10 18.52 27.10
C ALA A 389 27.32 19.84 26.93
N GLN A 390 27.53 20.82 27.82
CA GLN A 390 26.78 22.08 27.86
C GLN A 390 26.82 22.84 26.53
N ASP A 391 28.00 22.97 25.91
CA ASP A 391 28.17 23.72 24.67
C ASP A 391 27.46 23.03 23.49
N GLN A 392 27.50 21.70 23.42
CA GLN A 392 26.81 20.92 22.39
C GLN A 392 25.29 21.02 22.55
N VAL A 393 24.78 20.92 23.78
CA VAL A 393 23.34 21.07 24.05
C VAL A 393 22.86 22.49 23.73
N ALA A 394 23.65 23.52 24.08
CA ALA A 394 23.33 24.91 23.73
C ALA A 394 23.25 25.12 22.21
N SER A 395 24.14 24.49 21.44
CA SER A 395 24.09 24.54 19.97
C SER A 395 22.81 23.90 19.41
N ILE A 396 22.41 22.73 19.93
CA ILE A 396 21.19 22.04 19.52
C ILE A 396 19.95 22.85 19.92
N GLN A 397 19.94 23.44 21.12
CA GLN A 397 18.85 24.32 21.56
C GLN A 397 18.67 25.51 20.60
N SER A 398 19.77 26.16 20.18
CA SER A 398 19.69 27.27 19.23
C SER A 398 19.10 26.87 17.86
N TYR A 399 19.40 25.66 17.37
CA TYR A 399 18.79 25.14 16.13
C TYR A 399 17.30 24.84 16.31
N VAL A 400 16.93 24.24 17.44
CA VAL A 400 15.54 23.93 17.81
C VAL A 400 14.71 25.21 17.94
N ASP A 401 15.25 26.23 18.61
CA ASP A 401 14.58 27.53 18.79
C ASP A 401 14.39 28.25 17.44
N THR A 402 15.40 28.19 16.56
CA THR A 402 15.30 28.73 15.20
C THR A 402 14.22 28.02 14.39
N ALA A 403 14.18 26.68 14.46
CA ALA A 403 13.17 25.88 13.78
C ALA A 403 11.76 26.17 14.33
N ARG A 404 11.60 26.31 15.66
CA ARG A 404 10.34 26.68 16.30
C ARG A 404 9.88 28.07 15.84
N GLY A 405 10.79 29.04 15.75
CA GLY A 405 10.51 30.38 15.22
C GLY A 405 10.02 30.36 13.77
N GLN A 406 10.69 29.62 12.90
CA GLN A 406 10.27 29.45 11.50
C GLN A 406 8.90 28.78 11.38
N LEU A 407 8.63 27.81 12.24
CA LEU A 407 7.39 27.06 12.27
C LEU A 407 6.19 27.94 12.67
N VAL A 408 6.34 28.69 13.77
CA VAL A 408 5.35 29.68 14.23
C VAL A 408 5.06 30.71 13.13
N GLN A 409 6.11 31.19 12.45
CA GLN A 409 5.96 32.13 11.36
C GLN A 409 5.18 31.52 10.18
N ALA A 410 5.49 30.27 9.79
CA ALA A 410 4.76 29.55 8.75
C ALA A 410 3.28 29.34 9.12
N GLN A 411 2.95 29.04 10.38
CA GLN A 411 1.55 28.93 10.84
C GLN A 411 0.81 30.26 10.70
N ARG A 412 1.43 31.37 11.10
CA ARG A 412 0.86 32.72 10.94
C ARG A 412 0.62 33.07 9.48
N ASP A 413 1.58 32.78 8.61
CA ASP A 413 1.49 33.09 7.19
C ASP A 413 0.43 32.23 6.48
N ASN A 414 0.34 30.95 6.81
CA ASN A 414 -0.68 30.05 6.27
C ASN A 414 -2.09 30.40 6.75
N ALA A 415 -2.29 30.63 8.04
CA ALA A 415 -3.59 31.05 8.59
C ALA A 415 -4.07 32.35 7.92
N ARG A 416 -3.16 33.32 7.73
CA ARG A 416 -3.44 34.55 7.00
C ARG A 416 -3.80 34.30 5.54
N SER A 417 -3.06 33.44 4.84
CA SER A 417 -3.33 33.13 3.44
C SER A 417 -4.68 32.45 3.25
N LEU A 418 -5.03 31.49 4.12
CA LEU A 418 -6.33 30.83 4.12
C LEU A 418 -7.46 31.82 4.37
N LEU A 419 -7.29 32.74 5.33
CA LEU A 419 -8.28 33.78 5.61
C LEU A 419 -8.45 34.74 4.44
N GLN A 420 -7.36 35.10 3.76
CA GLN A 420 -7.42 35.93 2.56
C GLN A 420 -8.20 35.24 1.42
N ASP A 421 -7.98 33.93 1.21
CA ASP A 421 -8.73 33.15 0.23
C ASP A 421 -10.20 33.01 0.62
N ALA A 422 -10.50 32.76 1.90
CA ALA A 422 -11.86 32.73 2.42
C ALA A 422 -12.57 34.07 2.14
N SER A 423 -11.95 35.19 2.51
CA SER A 423 -12.49 36.51 2.25
C SER A 423 -12.74 36.76 0.76
N ARG A 424 -11.83 36.34 -0.13
CA ARG A 424 -12.04 36.46 -1.59
C ARG A 424 -13.24 35.66 -2.06
N ASN A 425 -13.34 34.39 -1.66
CA ASN A 425 -14.45 33.52 -2.04
C ASN A 425 -15.79 34.04 -1.49
N GLY A 426 -15.81 34.50 -0.25
CA GLY A 426 -16.99 35.12 0.37
C GLY A 426 -17.41 36.42 -0.32
N THR A 427 -16.45 37.26 -0.73
CA THR A 427 -16.72 38.47 -1.51
C THR A 427 -17.29 38.12 -2.88
N ASN A 428 -16.72 37.17 -3.61
CA ASN A 428 -17.27 36.70 -4.88
C ASN A 428 -18.70 36.15 -4.73
N LEU A 429 -18.92 35.33 -3.70
CA LEU A 429 -20.24 34.82 -3.35
C LEU A 429 -21.22 35.97 -3.10
N SER A 430 -20.82 36.98 -2.32
CA SER A 430 -21.68 38.12 -2.03
C SER A 430 -22.10 38.87 -3.30
N VAL A 431 -21.22 38.99 -4.29
CA VAL A 431 -21.51 39.65 -5.57
C VAL A 431 -22.52 38.83 -6.36
N LEU A 432 -22.35 37.51 -6.39
CA LEU A 432 -23.27 36.59 -7.06
C LEU A 432 -24.67 36.63 -6.41
N ILE A 433 -24.75 36.71 -5.09
CA ILE A 433 -26.01 36.88 -4.33
C ILE A 433 -26.69 38.20 -4.71
N SER A 434 -25.97 39.32 -4.72
CA SER A 434 -26.55 40.61 -5.12
C SER A 434 -27.02 40.58 -6.59
N LYS A 435 -26.26 39.95 -7.49
CA LYS A 435 -26.64 39.79 -8.91
C LYS A 435 -27.90 38.95 -9.09
N ARG A 436 -28.08 37.90 -8.26
CA ARG A 436 -29.25 37.03 -8.31
C ARG A 436 -30.56 37.80 -8.13
N VAL A 437 -30.60 38.79 -7.26
CA VAL A 437 -31.81 39.61 -7.04
C VAL A 437 -32.23 40.37 -8.29
N THR A 438 -31.26 40.89 -9.04
CA THR A 438 -31.54 41.55 -10.32
C THR A 438 -32.02 40.56 -11.37
N LEU A 439 -31.45 39.34 -11.39
CA LEU A 439 -31.89 38.27 -12.29
C LEU A 439 -33.30 37.77 -11.95
N ASP A 440 -33.65 37.65 -10.67
CA ASP A 440 -34.99 37.25 -10.21
C ASP A 440 -36.04 38.28 -10.67
N ARG A 441 -35.77 39.59 -10.53
CA ARG A 441 -36.65 40.66 -11.04
C ARG A 441 -36.76 40.66 -12.57
N ALA A 442 -35.66 40.36 -13.26
CA ALA A 442 -35.66 40.21 -14.71
C ALA A 442 -36.50 39.01 -15.14
N MET A 443 -36.43 37.91 -14.39
CA MET A 443 -37.22 36.70 -14.62
C MET A 443 -38.71 36.94 -14.40
N GLU A 444 -39.08 37.62 -13.32
CA GLU A 444 -40.48 38.02 -13.07
C GLU A 444 -41.03 38.89 -14.21
N THR A 445 -40.22 39.84 -14.69
CA THR A 445 -40.60 40.72 -15.79
C THR A 445 -40.74 39.95 -17.11
N ALA A 446 -39.78 39.08 -17.43
CA ALA A 446 -39.81 38.25 -18.63
C ALA A 446 -40.99 37.28 -18.61
N SER A 447 -41.30 36.67 -17.46
CA SER A 447 -42.43 35.77 -17.26
C SER A 447 -43.78 36.50 -17.45
N ARG A 448 -43.89 37.74 -16.95
CA ARG A 448 -45.07 38.60 -17.16
C ARG A 448 -45.26 39.02 -18.62
N LEU A 449 -44.16 39.17 -19.38
CA LEU A 449 -44.24 39.43 -20.82
C LEU A 449 -44.63 38.17 -21.60
N LEU A 450 -44.08 37.01 -21.21
CA LEU A 450 -44.44 35.72 -21.80
C LEU A 450 -45.93 35.41 -21.64
N SER A 451 -46.53 35.73 -20.49
CA SER A 451 -47.97 35.54 -20.27
C SER A 451 -48.85 36.42 -21.18
N LYS A 452 -48.28 37.45 -21.81
CA LYS A 452 -48.96 38.32 -22.78
C LYS A 452 -48.70 37.92 -24.23
N SER A 453 -47.54 37.32 -24.52
CA SER A 453 -47.18 36.88 -25.87
C SER A 453 -46.05 35.86 -25.84
N THR A 454 -46.20 34.79 -26.64
CA THR A 454 -45.20 33.71 -26.80
C THR A 454 -43.87 34.19 -27.40
N ARG A 455 -43.83 35.37 -28.04
CA ARG A 455 -42.59 35.94 -28.61
C ARG A 455 -41.49 36.20 -27.59
N TYR A 456 -41.83 36.26 -26.29
CA TYR A 456 -40.88 36.50 -25.20
C TYR A 456 -40.26 35.22 -24.64
N GLN A 457 -40.54 34.04 -25.21
CA GLN A 457 -39.98 32.76 -24.73
C GLN A 457 -38.44 32.78 -24.71
N ALA A 458 -37.82 33.25 -25.80
CA ALA A 458 -36.36 33.34 -25.88
C ALA A 458 -35.75 34.25 -24.80
N GLN A 459 -36.49 35.28 -24.33
CA GLN A 459 -36.04 36.15 -23.25
C GLN A 459 -36.09 35.43 -21.90
N VAL A 460 -37.15 34.64 -21.63
CA VAL A 460 -37.26 33.81 -20.42
C VAL A 460 -36.13 32.78 -20.39
N ASP A 461 -35.90 32.08 -21.51
CA ASP A 461 -34.86 31.05 -21.60
C ASP A 461 -33.45 31.64 -21.35
N ALA A 462 -33.17 32.82 -21.90
CA ALA A 462 -31.89 33.51 -21.69
C ALA A 462 -31.67 33.94 -20.23
N VAL A 463 -32.71 34.45 -19.56
CA VAL A 463 -32.63 34.82 -18.14
C VAL A 463 -32.48 33.57 -17.28
N GLN A 464 -33.21 32.48 -17.58
CA GLN A 464 -33.11 31.22 -16.85
C GLN A 464 -31.70 30.64 -16.91
N LYS A 465 -31.11 30.59 -18.11
CA LYS A 465 -29.74 30.13 -18.30
C LYS A 465 -28.75 30.92 -17.44
N THR A 466 -28.89 32.26 -17.42
CA THR A 466 -28.02 33.13 -16.63
C THR A 466 -28.20 32.90 -15.11
N LEU A 467 -29.43 32.56 -14.68
CA LEU A 467 -29.77 32.27 -13.29
C LEU A 467 -29.17 30.93 -12.83
N ASP A 468 -29.16 29.93 -13.72
CA ASP A 468 -28.54 28.62 -13.49
C ASP A 468 -27.01 28.73 -13.40
N GLU A 469 -26.39 29.50 -14.30
CA GLU A 469 -24.94 29.80 -14.27
C GLU A 469 -24.55 30.56 -13.00
N ASN A 470 -25.33 31.59 -12.62
CA ASN A 470 -25.11 32.34 -11.38
C ASN A 470 -25.24 31.45 -10.13
N SER A 471 -26.25 30.57 -10.09
CA SER A 471 -26.47 29.65 -8.98
C SER A 471 -25.33 28.62 -8.85
N SER A 472 -24.86 28.10 -9.99
CA SER A 472 -23.74 27.16 -10.03
C SER A 472 -22.45 27.81 -9.52
N ALA A 473 -22.14 29.03 -10.00
CA ALA A 473 -20.99 29.79 -9.54
C ALA A 473 -21.11 30.14 -8.03
N ALA A 474 -22.30 30.50 -7.55
CA ALA A 474 -22.50 30.82 -6.14
C ALA A 474 -22.26 29.59 -5.25
N ASN A 475 -22.75 28.41 -5.66
CA ASN A 475 -22.50 27.16 -4.94
C ASN A 475 -21.01 26.81 -4.90
N GLU A 476 -20.28 27.03 -6.00
CA GLU A 476 -18.83 26.80 -6.05
C GLU A 476 -18.07 27.75 -5.11
N GLN A 477 -18.36 29.06 -5.17
CA GLN A 477 -17.74 30.04 -4.28
C GLN A 477 -18.06 29.78 -2.81
N TYR A 478 -19.29 29.37 -2.50
CA TYR A 478 -19.68 29.04 -1.13
C TYR A 478 -18.98 27.79 -0.60
N LYS A 479 -18.86 26.74 -1.43
CA LYS A 479 -18.10 25.54 -1.08
C LYS A 479 -16.62 25.88 -0.81
N ALA A 480 -16.01 26.65 -1.70
CA ALA A 480 -14.62 27.08 -1.54
C ALA A 480 -14.42 27.99 -0.31
N TYR A 481 -15.40 28.84 0.02
CA TYR A 481 -15.42 29.64 1.24
C TYR A 481 -15.45 28.75 2.50
N LEU A 482 -16.41 27.81 2.54
CA LEU A 482 -16.59 26.87 3.65
C LEU A 482 -15.32 26.08 3.91
N ASP A 483 -14.73 25.49 2.87
CA ASP A 483 -13.52 24.69 3.00
C ASP A 483 -12.39 25.49 3.69
N LYS A 484 -12.25 26.78 3.41
CA LYS A 484 -11.24 27.65 4.04
C LYS A 484 -11.61 28.04 5.47
N VAL A 485 -12.88 28.37 5.74
CA VAL A 485 -13.38 28.69 7.09
C VAL A 485 -13.12 27.53 8.06
N LEU A 486 -13.42 26.31 7.65
CA LEU A 486 -13.20 25.12 8.47
C LEU A 486 -11.71 24.93 8.76
N LEU A 487 -10.86 25.06 7.74
CA LEU A 487 -9.39 24.97 7.91
C LEU A 487 -8.85 26.01 8.88
N ILE A 488 -9.31 27.26 8.81
CA ILE A 488 -8.86 28.32 9.73
C ILE A 488 -9.31 28.01 11.15
N GLY A 489 -10.53 27.50 11.35
CA GLY A 489 -11.03 27.15 12.68
C GLY A 489 -10.29 26.00 13.37
N GLU A 490 -9.48 25.23 12.63
CA GLU A 490 -8.59 24.21 13.20
C GLU A 490 -7.30 24.77 13.80
N TYR A 491 -6.87 25.98 13.41
CA TYR A 491 -5.66 26.59 13.98
C TYR A 491 -5.85 26.93 15.45
N GLN A 492 -4.77 26.95 16.24
CA GLN A 492 -4.83 27.49 17.60
C GLN A 492 -5.29 28.94 17.59
N GLN A 493 -5.95 29.34 18.69
CA GLN A 493 -6.57 30.66 18.83
C GLN A 493 -5.62 31.80 18.46
N GLU A 494 -4.37 31.76 18.91
CA GLU A 494 -3.36 32.79 18.63
C GLU A 494 -3.10 33.03 17.13
N PHE A 495 -3.07 31.97 16.31
CA PHE A 495 -2.84 32.09 14.87
C PHE A 495 -4.06 32.65 14.15
N ARG A 496 -5.26 32.27 14.59
CA ARG A 496 -6.52 32.80 14.05
C ARG A 496 -6.64 34.28 14.36
N GLU A 497 -6.46 34.66 15.63
CA GLU A 497 -6.50 36.06 16.06
C GLU A 497 -5.48 36.91 15.32
N HIS A 498 -4.25 36.41 15.15
CA HIS A 498 -3.23 37.08 14.35
C HIS A 498 -3.67 37.27 12.89
N ALA A 499 -4.22 36.23 12.25
CA ALA A 499 -4.70 36.31 10.87
C ALA A 499 -5.81 37.37 10.72
N PHE A 500 -6.82 37.36 11.61
CA PHE A 500 -7.90 38.35 11.59
C PHE A 500 -7.40 39.76 11.88
N LYS A 501 -6.49 39.94 12.84
CA LYS A 501 -5.87 41.24 13.12
C LYS A 501 -5.19 41.81 11.88
N VAL A 502 -4.33 41.02 11.22
CA VAL A 502 -3.61 41.46 10.01
C VAL A 502 -4.56 41.77 8.86
N MET A 503 -5.66 41.02 8.71
CA MET A 503 -6.65 41.30 7.68
C MET A 503 -7.44 42.59 7.94
N ARG A 504 -7.75 42.93 9.20
CA ARG A 504 -8.43 44.19 9.58
C ARG A 504 -7.58 45.44 9.37
N GLU A 505 -6.25 45.31 9.43
CA GLU A 505 -5.32 46.42 9.17
C GLU A 505 -5.23 46.78 7.68
N LYS A 506 -5.74 45.92 6.78
CA LYS A 506 -5.82 46.21 5.34
C LYS A 506 -6.97 47.19 5.05
N LYS A 507 -6.83 47.97 3.99
CA LYS A 507 -7.91 48.82 3.46
C LYS A 507 -8.92 47.95 2.72
N LEU A 508 -10.02 47.57 3.39
CA LEU A 508 -11.10 46.75 2.86
C LEU A 508 -12.28 47.62 2.38
N SER A 509 -13.00 47.17 1.35
CA SER A 509 -14.31 47.72 0.98
C SER A 509 -15.38 47.40 2.04
N SER A 510 -16.52 48.09 2.00
CA SER A 510 -17.70 47.80 2.86
C SER A 510 -18.11 46.32 2.77
N ARG A 511 -18.07 45.78 1.55
CA ARG A 511 -18.41 44.38 1.24
C ARG A 511 -17.40 43.40 1.82
N GLU A 512 -16.10 43.61 1.58
CA GLU A 512 -15.04 42.74 2.12
C GLU A 512 -15.01 42.76 3.64
N SER A 513 -15.24 43.93 4.26
CA SER A 513 -15.33 44.06 5.71
C SER A 513 -16.45 43.21 6.29
N ARG A 514 -17.63 43.24 5.66
CA ARG A 514 -18.78 42.44 6.11
C ARG A 514 -18.58 40.94 5.90
N VAL A 515 -17.90 40.54 4.83
CA VAL A 515 -17.51 39.13 4.61
C VAL A 515 -16.50 38.67 5.67
N LEU A 516 -15.53 39.52 6.03
CA LEU A 516 -14.54 39.19 7.06
C LEU A 516 -15.20 38.98 8.44
N GLU A 517 -16.19 39.80 8.79
CA GLU A 517 -16.99 39.64 10.01
C GLU A 517 -17.77 38.32 10.03
N LEU A 518 -18.38 37.92 8.90
CA LEU A 518 -19.02 36.61 8.78
C LEU A 518 -18.02 35.46 8.90
N ALA A 519 -16.87 35.57 8.24
CA ALA A 519 -15.82 34.57 8.32
C ALA A 519 -15.34 34.39 9.77
N GLU A 520 -15.21 35.46 10.54
CA GLU A 520 -14.87 35.39 11.95
C GLU A 520 -15.92 34.64 12.76
N GLN A 521 -17.20 34.93 12.56
CA GLN A 521 -18.29 34.23 13.24
C GLN A 521 -18.34 32.75 12.88
N HIS A 522 -18.16 32.40 11.61
CA HIS A 522 -18.20 31.01 11.15
C HIS A 522 -16.97 30.23 11.65
N VAL A 523 -15.79 30.84 11.62
CA VAL A 523 -14.56 30.28 12.18
C VAL A 523 -14.71 30.05 13.68
N GLN A 524 -15.28 31.02 14.41
CA GLN A 524 -15.50 30.90 15.85
C GLN A 524 -16.52 29.81 16.18
N HIS A 525 -17.66 29.81 15.48
CA HIS A 525 -18.69 28.77 15.65
C HIS A 525 -18.12 27.38 15.42
N TYR A 526 -17.34 27.20 14.35
CA TYR A 526 -16.69 25.93 14.06
C TYR A 526 -15.63 25.56 15.10
N SER A 527 -14.80 26.51 15.53
CA SER A 527 -13.78 26.25 16.56
C SER A 527 -14.39 25.79 17.88
N GLU A 528 -15.55 26.35 18.27
CA GLU A 528 -16.22 26.03 19.54
C GLU A 528 -17.01 24.72 19.46
N ASN A 529 -17.80 24.54 18.39
CA ASN A 529 -18.78 23.46 18.30
C ASN A 529 -18.27 22.25 17.51
N ARG A 530 -17.16 22.40 16.77
CA ARG A 530 -16.61 21.39 15.84
C ARG A 530 -17.64 20.86 14.85
N ALA A 531 -18.60 21.72 14.50
CA ALA A 531 -19.71 21.43 13.60
C ALA A 531 -19.87 22.58 12.59
N GLU A 532 -20.22 22.22 11.37
CA GLU A 532 -20.53 23.17 10.30
C GLU A 532 -22.05 23.38 10.21
N ASP A 533 -22.50 24.64 10.15
CA ASP A 533 -23.90 24.99 9.86
C ASP A 533 -24.01 25.50 8.42
N LYS A 534 -23.79 24.60 7.47
CA LYS A 534 -23.84 24.89 6.03
C LYS A 534 -25.11 25.64 5.59
N PRO A 535 -26.33 25.21 5.95
CA PRO A 535 -27.53 25.94 5.52
C PRO A 535 -27.69 27.28 6.26
N GLY A 536 -27.38 27.35 7.56
CA GLY A 536 -27.52 28.58 8.34
C GLY A 536 -26.52 29.66 7.92
N TRP A 537 -25.26 29.31 7.69
CA TRP A 537 -24.24 30.25 7.21
C TRP A 537 -24.56 30.77 5.80
N LEU A 538 -25.08 29.94 4.90
CA LEU A 538 -25.53 30.39 3.58
C LEU A 538 -26.73 31.34 3.70
N ALA A 539 -27.66 31.06 4.62
CA ALA A 539 -28.78 31.94 4.90
C ALA A 539 -28.31 33.31 5.42
N GLN A 540 -27.28 33.36 6.27
CA GLN A 540 -26.67 34.61 6.71
C GLN A 540 -26.08 35.42 5.55
N PHE A 541 -25.33 34.78 4.66
CA PHE A 541 -24.82 35.41 3.43
C PHE A 541 -25.97 35.99 2.58
N ASN A 542 -27.01 35.20 2.35
CA ASN A 542 -28.18 35.65 1.58
C ASN A 542 -28.86 36.85 2.25
N ASN A 543 -29.10 36.79 3.55
CA ASN A 543 -29.78 37.87 4.29
C ASN A 543 -29.00 39.19 4.24
N ILE A 544 -27.68 39.14 4.32
CA ILE A 544 -26.83 40.33 4.31
C ILE A 544 -26.69 40.88 2.87
N PHE A 545 -26.48 40.01 1.88
CA PHE A 545 -26.06 40.46 0.56
C PHE A 545 -27.17 40.60 -0.49
N LYS A 546 -28.40 40.16 -0.17
CA LYS A 546 -29.58 40.31 -1.05
C LYS A 546 -29.94 41.76 -1.35
N ALA A 547 -29.70 42.68 -0.41
CA ALA A 547 -30.02 44.11 -0.57
C ALA A 547 -28.81 45.03 -0.36
N PHE A 548 -27.60 44.51 -0.55
CA PHE A 548 -26.37 45.22 -0.21
C PHE A 548 -26.05 46.31 -1.25
N THR A 549 -25.98 47.55 -0.78
CA THR A 549 -25.49 48.72 -1.51
C THR A 549 -24.11 49.07 -1.00
N GLU A 550 -23.15 49.34 -1.89
CA GLU A 550 -21.74 49.63 -1.54
C GLU A 550 -21.53 50.86 -0.68
#